data_AF-A0A645BB99-F1
#
_entry.id   AF-A0A645BB99-F1
#
_cell.length_a   1.000
_cell.length_b   1.000
_cell.length_c   1.000
_cell.angle_alpha   90.00
_cell.angle_beta   90.00
_cell.angle_gamma   90.00
#
_symmetry.space_group_name_H-M   'P 1'
#
loop_
_entity.id
_entity.type
_entity.pdbx_description
1 polymer ?
#
loop_
_entity_poly.entity_id
_entity_poly.type
_entity_poly.pdbx_seq_one_letter_code
_entity_poly.pdbx_strand_id
1 'polypeptide(L)'
;MQKVYVNKATNMVDQILPIDENTNYPDDYYSWCYAVLDPNNQITTYDQRYNLDTKEFEKVDDYIEPENIIIPSKEEEILNTIEKLKVKNTELVNELNTTQQALNEMIMSMLGGEI
;
A
#
# COMPACT_ATOMS: atom_id res chain seq x y z
N MET A 1 -13.98 -11.12 13.19
CA MET A 1 -12.80 -10.85 14.03
C MET A 1 -12.06 -9.68 13.41
N GLN A 2 -11.33 -8.95 14.23
CA GLN A 2 -10.50 -7.85 13.78
C GLN A 2 -9.22 -7.81 14.60
N LYS A 3 -8.20 -7.17 14.05
CA LYS A 3 -6.96 -6.89 14.77
C LYS A 3 -6.90 -5.39 15.03
N VAL A 4 -6.86 -5.07 16.31
CA VAL A 4 -6.79 -3.71 16.82
C VAL A 4 -5.33 -3.40 17.06
N TYR A 5 -4.80 -2.43 16.32
CA TYR A 5 -3.45 -1.94 16.52
C TYR A 5 -3.48 -0.81 17.52
N VAL A 6 -2.74 -1.02 18.60
CA VAL A 6 -2.69 -0.14 19.75
C VAL A 6 -1.33 0.54 19.80
N ASN A 7 -1.34 1.87 19.91
CA ASN A 7 -0.14 2.67 19.92
C ASN A 7 0.74 2.34 21.14
N LYS A 8 2.02 2.02 20.92
CA LYS A 8 2.95 1.62 21.99
C LYS A 8 3.20 2.70 23.04
N ALA A 9 3.08 3.98 22.67
CA ALA A 9 3.39 5.10 23.56
C ALA A 9 2.21 5.46 24.46
N THR A 10 0.98 5.34 23.96
CA THR A 10 -0.24 5.85 24.64
C THR A 10 -1.22 4.74 25.04
N ASN A 11 -1.02 3.52 24.52
CA ASN A 11 -1.97 2.42 24.56
C ASN A 11 -3.34 2.74 23.94
N MET A 12 -3.46 3.81 23.15
CA MET A 12 -4.71 4.16 22.46
C MET A 12 -4.91 3.29 21.21
N VAL A 13 -6.17 3.02 20.87
CA VAL A 13 -6.54 2.43 19.58
C VAL A 13 -6.08 3.37 18.46
N ASP A 14 -5.25 2.85 17.55
CA ASP A 14 -4.67 3.61 16.44
C ASP A 14 -5.29 3.15 15.11
N GLN A 15 -5.41 1.84 14.89
CA GLN A 15 -6.03 1.26 13.68
C GLN A 15 -6.89 0.04 14.02
N ILE A 16 -8.00 -0.14 13.31
CA ILE A 16 -8.89 -1.30 13.44
C ILE A 16 -8.97 -1.97 12.06
N LEU A 17 -8.35 -3.13 11.91
CA LEU A 17 -8.33 -3.85 10.63
C LEU A 17 -9.20 -5.11 10.71
N PRO A 18 -10.24 -5.25 9.86
CA PRO A 18 -11.03 -6.47 9.78
C PRO A 18 -10.16 -7.62 9.23
N ILE A 19 -10.30 -8.80 9.83
CA ILE A 19 -9.57 -10.01 9.44
C ILE A 19 -10.59 -11.04 8.96
N ASP A 20 -10.28 -11.68 7.85
CA ASP A 20 -11.04 -12.79 7.27
C ASP A 20 -10.12 -14.00 7.02
N GLU A 21 -10.67 -15.07 6.44
CA GLU A 21 -9.96 -16.32 6.17
C GLU A 21 -8.75 -16.15 5.24
N ASN A 22 -8.72 -15.09 4.43
CA ASN A 22 -7.67 -14.82 3.44
C ASN A 22 -6.75 -13.67 3.87
N THR A 23 -7.09 -12.95 4.93
CA THR A 23 -6.44 -11.69 5.30
C THR A 23 -6.00 -11.75 6.75
N ASN A 24 -4.75 -12.15 6.99
CA ASN A 24 -4.14 -12.07 8.32
C ASN A 24 -3.00 -11.05 8.31
N TYR A 25 -3.23 -9.89 8.93
CA TYR A 25 -2.18 -8.89 9.09
C TYR A 25 -1.19 -9.31 10.19
N PRO A 26 0.12 -9.11 10.02
CA PRO A 26 1.11 -9.46 11.03
C PRO A 26 1.01 -8.56 12.27
N ASP A 27 1.42 -9.05 13.44
CA ASP A 27 1.29 -8.30 14.70
C ASP A 27 2.12 -7.00 14.73
N ASP A 28 3.16 -6.93 13.90
CA ASP A 28 4.09 -5.80 13.74
C ASP A 28 3.83 -4.99 12.46
N TYR A 29 2.65 -5.13 11.84
CA TYR A 29 2.29 -4.42 10.61
C TYR A 29 2.53 -2.91 10.67
N TYR A 30 2.29 -2.30 11.85
CA TYR A 30 2.70 -0.95 12.18
C TYR A 30 3.80 -0.99 13.25
N SER A 31 4.98 -0.47 12.94
CA SER A 31 6.14 -0.53 13.82
C SER A 31 5.94 0.19 15.16
N TRP A 32 5.06 1.19 15.20
CA TRP A 32 4.70 1.95 16.40
C TRP A 32 3.52 1.36 17.19
N CYS A 33 2.93 0.27 16.73
CA CYS A 33 1.81 -0.40 17.41
C CYS A 33 2.18 -1.81 17.85
N TYR A 34 1.40 -2.34 18.79
CA TYR A 34 1.23 -3.77 19.02
C TYR A 34 -0.19 -4.18 18.66
N ALA A 35 -0.40 -5.45 18.33
CA ALA A 35 -1.69 -5.97 17.94
C ALA A 35 -2.44 -6.63 19.12
N VAL A 36 -3.73 -6.35 19.22
CA VAL A 36 -4.68 -7.05 20.08
C VAL A 36 -5.77 -7.66 19.20
N LEU A 37 -6.05 -8.94 19.40
CA LEU A 37 -7.12 -9.61 18.66
C LEU A 37 -8.47 -9.30 19.32
N ASP A 38 -9.41 -8.80 18.53
CA ASP A 38 -10.80 -8.62 18.93
C ASP A 38 -11.66 -9.62 18.14
N PRO A 39 -11.95 -10.81 18.71
CA PRO A 39 -12.68 -11.85 18.01
C PRO A 39 -14.13 -11.46 17.72
N ASN A 40 -14.70 -10.55 18.52
CA ASN A 40 -16.13 -10.24 18.55
C ASN A 40 -16.46 -8.89 17.88
N ASN A 41 -15.48 -8.19 17.32
CA ASN A 41 -15.63 -6.88 16.69
C ASN A 41 -16.29 -5.84 17.63
N GLN A 42 -15.90 -5.85 18.91
CA GLN A 42 -16.44 -4.93 19.91
C GLN A 42 -15.84 -3.53 19.82
N ILE A 43 -14.59 -3.42 19.34
CA ILE A 43 -13.88 -2.15 19.25
C ILE A 43 -14.24 -1.47 17.93
N THR A 44 -14.95 -0.34 17.97
CA THR A 44 -15.42 0.34 16.74
C THR A 44 -15.02 1.81 16.67
N THR A 45 -14.33 2.30 17.70
CA THR A 45 -13.98 3.71 17.88
C THR A 45 -12.53 3.84 18.34
N TYR A 46 -11.94 5.02 18.11
CA TYR A 46 -10.54 5.33 18.44
C TYR A 46 -10.37 5.95 19.84
N ASP A 47 -11.48 6.28 20.51
CA ASP A 47 -11.51 6.86 21.86
C ASP A 47 -11.29 5.82 22.98
N GLN A 48 -10.59 4.73 22.69
CA GLN A 48 -10.39 3.63 23.61
C GLN A 48 -8.91 3.39 23.87
N ARG A 49 -8.57 3.07 25.11
CA ARG A 49 -7.22 2.70 25.55
C ARG A 49 -7.20 1.24 25.98
N TYR A 50 -6.20 0.50 25.53
CA TYR A 50 -5.96 -0.85 26.02
C TYR A 50 -5.25 -0.81 27.37
N ASN A 51 -5.88 -1.37 28.40
CA ASN A 51 -5.28 -1.53 29.70
C ASN A 51 -4.43 -2.81 29.71
N LEU A 52 -3.12 -2.65 29.89
CA LEU A 52 -2.17 -3.76 29.86
C LEU A 52 -2.30 -4.70 31.07
N ASP A 53 -2.85 -4.22 32.18
CA ASP A 53 -3.01 -4.99 33.42
C ASP A 53 -4.30 -5.82 33.37
N THR A 54 -5.42 -5.20 32.98
CA THR A 54 -6.74 -5.87 32.92
C THR A 54 -6.97 -6.61 31.61
N LYS A 55 -6.21 -6.28 30.56
CA LYS A 55 -6.38 -6.77 29.18
C LYS A 55 -7.70 -6.36 28.54
N GLU A 56 -8.30 -5.27 29.01
CA GLU A 56 -9.56 -4.72 28.51
C GLU A 56 -9.37 -3.35 27.83
N PHE A 57 -10.30 -2.99 26.96
CA PHE A 57 -10.37 -1.66 26.38
C PHE A 57 -11.26 -0.76 27.22
N GLU A 58 -10.74 0.41 27.57
CA GLU A 58 -11.42 1.42 28.39
C GLU A 58 -11.64 2.68 27.57
N LYS A 59 -12.85 3.25 27.65
CA LYS A 59 -13.17 4.52 27.00
C LYS A 59 -12.40 5.67 27.65
N VAL A 60 -11.90 6.57 26.82
CA VAL A 60 -11.18 7.79 27.22
C VAL A 60 -12.09 8.98 26.98
N ASP A 61 -12.70 9.49 28.04
CA ASP A 61 -13.74 10.54 27.96
C ASP A 61 -13.20 11.89 27.44
N ASP A 62 -11.92 12.17 27.62
CA ASP A 62 -11.23 13.38 27.14
C ASP A 62 -10.50 13.15 25.81
N TYR A 63 -10.84 12.10 25.08
CA TYR A 63 -10.26 11.84 23.76
C TYR A 63 -10.57 13.00 22.79
N ILE A 64 -9.50 13.58 22.27
CA ILE A 64 -9.57 14.55 21.18
C ILE A 64 -9.09 13.80 19.94
N GLU A 65 -9.99 13.64 18.98
CA GLU A 65 -9.62 13.07 17.69
C GLU A 65 -8.53 13.95 17.06
N PRO A 66 -7.37 13.39 16.71
CA PRO A 66 -6.33 14.17 16.06
C PRO A 66 -6.92 14.79 14.80
N GLU A 67 -6.67 16.09 14.59
CA GLU A 67 -7.07 16.76 13.35
C GLU A 67 -6.62 15.89 12.18
N ASN A 68 -7.56 15.55 11.28
CA ASN A 68 -7.27 14.73 10.11
C ASN A 68 -5.97 15.22 9.48
N ILE A 69 -4.93 14.39 9.53
CA ILE A 69 -3.69 14.67 8.81
C ILE A 69 -4.12 14.68 7.35
N ILE A 70 -4.22 15.87 6.76
CA ILE A 70 -4.38 16.01 5.32
C ILE A 70 -3.07 15.47 4.74
N ILE A 71 -3.07 14.19 4.38
CA ILE A 71 -2.00 13.63 3.56
C ILE A 71 -2.09 14.40 2.25
N PRO A 72 -1.07 15.21 1.89
CA PRO A 72 -1.10 15.94 0.63
C PRO A 72 -1.29 14.92 -0.48
N SER A 73 -2.37 15.05 -1.25
CA SER A 73 -2.63 14.15 -2.35
C SER A 73 -1.42 14.16 -3.29
N LYS A 74 -0.82 12.99 -3.52
CA LYS A 74 0.23 12.80 -4.53
C LYS A 74 -0.34 12.51 -5.91
N GLU A 75 -1.65 12.67 -6.09
CA GLU A 75 -2.35 12.31 -7.33
C GLU A 75 -1.76 13.01 -8.55
N GLU A 76 -1.45 14.31 -8.46
CA GLU A 76 -0.81 15.04 -9.56
C GLU A 76 0.61 14.53 -9.88
N GLU A 77 1.41 14.21 -8.85
CA GLU A 77 2.74 13.62 -9.02
C GLU A 77 2.67 12.23 -9.70
N ILE A 78 1.68 11.43 -9.30
CA ILE A 78 1.40 10.10 -9.86
C ILE A 78 0.94 10.22 -11.31
N LEU A 79 -0.01 11.12 -11.60
CA LEU A 79 -0.53 11.34 -12.96
C LEU A 79 0.58 11.79 -13.91
N ASN A 80 1.42 12.74 -13.48
CA ASN A 80 2.59 13.19 -14.24
C ASN A 80 3.58 12.04 -14.49
N THR A 81 3.78 11.16 -13.52
CA THR A 81 4.65 9.99 -13.67
C THR A 81 4.07 9.00 -14.68
N ILE A 82 2.76 8.76 -14.63
CA ILE A 82 2.05 7.88 -15.58
C ILE A 82 2.17 8.42 -17.01
N GLU A 83 2.01 9.72 -17.23
CA GLU A 83 2.17 10.32 -18.57
C GLU A 83 3.60 10.16 -19.11
N LYS A 84 4.61 10.43 -18.28
CA LYS A 84 6.02 10.21 -18.65
C LYS A 84 6.29 8.75 -19.02
N LEU A 85 5.73 7.80 -18.28
CA LEU A 85 5.88 6.38 -18.56
C LEU A 85 5.20 5.98 -19.88
N LYS A 86 4.02 6.53 -20.20
CA LYS A 86 3.35 6.29 -21.47
C LYS A 86 4.19 6.77 -22.66
N VAL A 87 4.73 7.99 -22.58
CA VAL A 87 5.60 8.56 -23.63
C VAL A 87 6.83 7.68 -23.83
N LYS A 88 7.54 7.35 -22.74
CA LYS A 88 8.73 6.50 -22.82
C LYS A 88 8.44 5.11 -23.39
N ASN A 89 7.28 4.55 -23.09
CA ASN A 89 6.88 3.25 -23.64
C ASN A 89 6.65 3.35 -25.16
N THR A 90 5.99 4.41 -25.63
CA THR A 90 5.84 4.65 -27.08
C THR A 90 7.20 4.80 -27.79
N GLU A 91 8.13 5.52 -27.19
CA GLU A 91 9.51 5.66 -27.73
C GLU A 91 10.21 4.31 -27.83
N LEU A 92 10.19 3.50 -26.76
CA LEU A 92 10.80 2.18 -26.73
C LEU A 92 10.18 1.22 -27.76
N VAL A 93 8.86 1.25 -27.94
CA VAL A 93 8.17 0.45 -28.96
C VAL A 93 8.63 0.86 -30.38
N ASN A 94 8.80 2.15 -30.63
CA ASN A 94 9.27 2.63 -31.93
C ASN A 94 10.72 2.21 -32.19
N GLU A 95 11.62 2.38 -31.20
CA GLU A 95 13.02 1.95 -31.30
C GLU A 95 13.14 0.44 -31.55
N LEU A 96 12.32 -0.36 -30.87
CA LEU A 96 12.26 -1.80 -31.07
C LEU A 96 11.83 -2.15 -32.51
N ASN A 97 10.79 -1.48 -33.03
CA ASN A 97 10.32 -1.70 -34.39
C ASN A 97 11.38 -1.33 -35.44
N THR A 98 12.08 -0.20 -35.26
CA THR A 98 13.17 0.21 -36.16
C THR A 98 14.32 -0.80 -36.11
N THR A 99 14.69 -1.27 -34.92
CA THR A 99 15.75 -2.28 -34.77
C THR A 99 15.35 -3.60 -35.44
N GLN A 100 14.09 -4.02 -35.30
CA GLN A 100 13.56 -5.22 -35.93
C GLN A 100 13.56 -5.10 -37.47
N GLN A 101 13.22 -3.94 -38.01
CA GLN A 101 13.28 -3.68 -39.45
C GLN A 101 14.72 -3.79 -39.97
N ALA A 102 15.67 -3.12 -39.32
CA ALA A 102 17.08 -3.20 -39.70
C ALA A 102 17.62 -4.63 -39.64
N LEU A 103 17.23 -5.41 -38.62
CA LEU A 103 17.58 -6.83 -38.52
C LEU A 103 17.01 -7.65 -39.68
N ASN A 104 15.74 -7.45 -40.01
CA ASN A 104 15.09 -8.15 -41.12
C ASN A 104 15.76 -7.82 -42.47
N GLU A 105 16.13 -6.55 -42.70
CA GLU A 105 16.86 -6.14 -43.91
C GLU A 105 18.23 -6.83 -44.01
N MET A 106 18.98 -6.89 -42.91
CA MET A 106 20.26 -7.60 -42.87
C MET A 106 20.09 -9.09 -43.17
N ILE A 107 19.10 -9.76 -42.56
CA ILE A 107 18.80 -11.17 -42.83
C ILE A 107 18.46 -11.39 -44.31
N MET A 108 17.61 -10.55 -44.89
CA MET A 108 17.24 -10.65 -46.32
C MET A 108 18.44 -10.41 -47.24
N SER A 109 19.35 -9.50 -46.89
CA SER A 109 20.58 -9.26 -47.66
C SER A 109 21.55 -10.44 -47.63
N MET A 110 21.63 -11.15 -46.49
CA MET A 110 22.46 -12.35 -46.34
C MET A 110 21.86 -13.55 -47.09
N LEU A 111 20.53 -13.69 -47.07
CA LEU A 111 19.83 -14.78 -47.76
C LEU A 111 19.70 -14.56 -49.28
N GLY A 112 19.68 -13.31 -49.74
CA GLY A 112 19.62 -12.95 -51.17
C GLY A 112 20.97 -12.97 -51.90
N GLY A 113 22.08 -13.25 -51.19
CA GLY A 113 23.43 -13.33 -51.75
C GLY A 113 23.85 -14.72 -52.24
N GLU A 114 22.99 -15.74 -52.11
CA GLU A 114 23.22 -17.11 -52.59
C GLU A 114 22.20 -17.51 -53.67
N ILE A 115 22.20 -16.85 -54.83
CA ILE A 115 21.67 -17.39 -56.09
C ILE A 115 22.58 -16.97 -57.24
#